data_AF-A0AAD3RIC6-F1
#
_entry.id   AF-A0AAD3RIC6-F1
#
_cell.length_a   1.000
_cell.length_b   1.000
_cell.length_c   1.000
_cell.angle_alpha   90.00
_cell.angle_beta   90.00
_cell.angle_gamma   90.00
#
_symmetry.space_group_name_H-M   'P 1'
#
loop_
_entity.id
_entity.type
_entity.pdbx_description
1 polymer ?
#
loop_
_entity_poly.entity_id
_entity_poly.type
_entity_poly.pdbx_seq_one_letter_code
_entity_poly.pdbx_strand_id
1 'polypeptide(L)'
;MTVLQEPVQAAVWQALNHYAYLDAVFLAERLYAEVRSEEALYLLATCYYRSGKPYKAYRLLKAHSCSTPQVRFLLAKCCVELS
;
A
#
# COMPACT_ATOMS: atom_id res chain seq x y z
N MET A 1 -2.17 -18.88 -10.79
CA MET A 1 -2.75 -19.50 -9.57
C MET A 1 -2.76 -18.43 -8.49
N THR A 2 -3.92 -17.92 -8.07
CA THR A 2 -4.09 -16.75 -7.19
C THR A 2 -4.68 -17.09 -5.81
N VAL A 3 -4.59 -18.36 -5.38
CA VAL A 3 -5.26 -18.85 -4.16
C VAL A 3 -4.75 -18.16 -2.87
N LEU A 4 -3.56 -17.55 -2.91
CA LEU A 4 -2.92 -16.94 -1.73
C LEU A 4 -3.05 -15.41 -1.67
N GLN A 5 -3.57 -14.74 -2.70
CA GLN A 5 -3.64 -13.27 -2.70
C GLN A 5 -4.64 -12.74 -1.66
N GLU A 6 -5.85 -13.30 -1.64
CA GLU A 6 -6.92 -12.90 -0.71
C GLU A 6 -6.55 -13.07 0.77
N PRO A 7 -6.02 -14.23 1.24
CA PRO A 7 -5.66 -14.38 2.65
C PRO A 7 -4.50 -13.46 3.06
N VAL A 8 -3.57 -13.17 2.15
CA VAL A 8 -2.45 -12.24 2.45
C VAL A 8 -2.96 -10.80 2.55
N GLN A 9 -3.85 -10.37 1.65
CA GLN A 9 -4.49 -9.06 1.77
C GLN A 9 -5.28 -8.93 3.08
N ALA A 10 -6.03 -9.96 3.47
CA ALA A 10 -6.75 -10.01 4.73
C ALA A 10 -5.81 -9.90 5.94
N ALA A 11 -4.68 -10.61 5.93
CA ALA A 11 -3.66 -10.54 6.98
C ALA A 11 -3.02 -9.15 7.08
N VAL A 12 -2.75 -8.49 5.94
CA VAL A 12 -2.25 -7.10 5.92
C VAL A 12 -3.27 -6.17 6.56
N TRP A 13 -4.55 -6.28 6.19
CA TRP A 13 -5.62 -5.46 6.79
C TRP A 13 -5.78 -5.73 8.29
N GLN A 14 -5.69 -6.99 8.71
CA GLN A 14 -5.72 -7.35 10.13
C GLN A 14 -4.54 -6.70 10.87
N ALA A 15 -3.32 -6.80 10.36
CA ALA A 15 -2.14 -6.16 10.95
C ALA A 15 -2.30 -4.63 11.01
N LEU A 16 -2.82 -4.00 9.95
CA LEU A 16 -3.10 -2.56 9.93
C LEU A 16 -4.13 -2.13 10.97
N ASN A 17 -5.17 -2.93 11.20
CA ASN A 17 -6.21 -2.65 12.18
C ASN A 17 -5.71 -2.81 13.62
N HIS A 18 -4.68 -3.63 13.84
CA HIS A 18 -4.01 -3.79 15.13
C HIS A 18 -2.77 -2.90 15.26
N TYR A 19 -2.58 -1.92 14.36
CA TYR A 19 -1.43 -1.01 14.36
C TYR A 19 -0.05 -1.70 14.24
N ALA A 20 -0.03 -2.96 13.78
CA ALA A 20 1.18 -3.74 13.52
C ALA A 20 1.76 -3.36 12.15
N TYR A 21 2.26 -2.12 12.04
CA TYR A 21 2.66 -1.54 10.77
C TYR A 21 3.89 -2.19 10.13
N LEU A 22 4.82 -2.71 10.93
CA LEU A 22 6.00 -3.40 10.42
C LEU A 22 5.61 -4.67 9.66
N ASP A 23 4.72 -5.47 10.25
CA ASP A 23 4.24 -6.72 9.66
C ASP A 23 3.37 -6.44 8.44
N ALA A 24 2.47 -5.46 8.53
CA ALA A 24 1.63 -5.04 7.41
C ALA A 24 2.47 -4.58 6.20
N VAL A 25 3.49 -3.75 6.42
CA VAL A 25 4.39 -3.29 5.35
C VAL A 25 5.16 -4.46 4.76
N PHE A 26 5.74 -5.32 5.59
CA PHE A 26 6.52 -6.47 5.09
C PHE A 26 5.68 -7.41 4.23
N LEU A 27 4.47 -7.75 4.68
CA LEU A 27 3.54 -8.60 3.92
C LEU A 27 3.10 -7.92 2.62
N ALA A 28 2.79 -6.61 2.65
CA ALA A 28 2.38 -5.86 1.47
C ALA A 28 3.52 -5.72 0.44
N GLU A 29 4.77 -5.54 0.88
CA GLU A 29 5.94 -5.50 -0.01
C GLU A 29 6.11 -6.83 -0.77
N ARG A 30 5.99 -7.95 -0.05
CA ARG A 30 6.07 -9.29 -0.66
C ARG A 30 4.93 -9.53 -1.64
N LEU A 31 3.71 -9.18 -1.25
CA LEU A 31 2.53 -9.33 -2.10
C LEU A 31 2.66 -8.51 -3.39
N TYR A 32 3.12 -7.26 -3.29
CA TYR A 32 3.33 -6.41 -4.45
C TYR A 32 4.45 -6.93 -5.35
N ALA A 33 5.54 -7.44 -4.77
CA ALA A 33 6.64 -8.04 -5.54
C ALA A 33 6.20 -9.27 -6.35
N GLU A 34 5.28 -10.07 -5.81
CA GLU A 34 4.79 -11.30 -6.43
C GLU A 34 3.70 -11.04 -7.49
N VAL A 35 2.69 -10.22 -7.17
CA VAL A 35 1.51 -10.03 -8.05
C VAL A 35 1.66 -8.82 -8.99
N ARG A 36 2.34 -7.76 -8.53
CA ARG A 36 2.48 -6.47 -9.24
C ARG A 36 1.17 -5.86 -9.76
N SER A 37 0.06 -6.08 -9.06
CA SER A 37 -1.25 -5.50 -9.38
C SER A 37 -1.41 -4.08 -8.82
N GLU A 38 -2.31 -3.29 -9.40
CA GLU A 38 -2.66 -1.95 -8.89
C GLU A 38 -3.28 -2.01 -7.49
N GLU A 39 -4.02 -3.07 -7.16
CA GLU A 39 -4.58 -3.28 -5.83
C GLU A 39 -3.50 -3.53 -4.78
N ALA A 40 -2.50 -4.35 -5.10
CA ALA A 40 -1.37 -4.60 -4.21
C ALA A 40 -0.50 -3.34 -4.05
N LEU A 41 -0.35 -2.54 -5.11
CA LEU A 41 0.32 -1.24 -5.03
C LEU A 41 -0.42 -0.29 -4.07
N TYR A 42 -1.74 -0.18 -4.22
CA TYR A 42 -2.56 0.66 -3.34
C TYR A 42 -2.48 0.19 -1.88
N LEU A 43 -2.52 -1.12 -1.64
CA LEU A 43 -2.39 -1.69 -0.30
C LEU A 43 -1.03 -1.38 0.33
N LEU A 44 0.07 -1.52 -0.43
CA LEU A 44 1.42 -1.17 0.02
C LEU A 44 1.56 0.32 0.31
N ALA A 45 1.06 1.19 -0.58
CA ALA A 45 1.05 2.63 -0.36
C ALA A 45 0.26 3.00 0.90
N THR A 46 -0.89 2.35 1.11
CA THR A 46 -1.71 2.51 2.32
C THR A 46 -0.94 2.11 3.57
N CYS A 47 -0.19 1.00 3.53
CA CYS A 47 0.64 0.56 4.65
C CYS A 47 1.74 1.59 4.98
N TYR A 48 2.45 2.08 3.96
CA TYR A 48 3.48 3.12 4.18
C TYR A 48 2.88 4.41 4.74
N TYR A 49 1.75 4.85 4.20
CA TYR A 49 1.05 6.04 4.67
C TYR A 49 0.61 5.90 6.13
N ARG A 50 -0.07 4.80 6.49
CA ARG A 50 -0.51 4.54 7.88
C ARG A 50 0.65 4.31 8.85
N SER A 51 1.80 3.83 8.36
CA SER A 51 3.03 3.71 9.18
C SER A 51 3.73 5.05 9.49
N GLY A 52 3.14 6.18 9.09
CA GLY A 52 3.70 7.52 9.30
C GLY A 52 4.83 7.87 8.32
N LYS A 53 4.90 7.20 7.16
CA LYS A 53 5.94 7.41 6.14
C LYS A 53 5.32 7.87 4.81
N PRO A 54 4.63 9.02 4.76
CA PRO A 54 3.93 9.50 3.57
C PRO A 54 4.88 9.72 2.37
N TYR A 55 6.15 10.09 2.63
CA TYR A 55 7.16 10.24 1.58
C TYR A 55 7.41 8.94 0.79
N LYS A 56 7.41 7.78 1.47
CA LYS A 56 7.57 6.48 0.81
C LYS A 56 6.37 6.15 -0.07
N ALA A 57 5.17 6.37 0.46
CA ALA A 57 3.92 6.19 -0.30
C ALA A 57 3.89 7.10 -1.54
N TYR A 58 4.24 8.38 -1.39
CA TYR A 58 4.31 9.33 -2.50
C TYR A 58 5.28 8.87 -3.60
N ARG A 59 6.52 8.49 -3.25
CA ARG A 59 7.50 8.03 -4.25
C ARG A 59 7.04 6.76 -4.97
N LEU A 60 6.48 5.82 -4.22
CA LEU A 60 5.93 4.58 -4.77
C LEU A 60 4.81 4.86 -5.77
N LEU A 61 3.84 5.71 -5.39
CA LEU A 61 2.70 6.05 -6.22
C LEU A 61 3.07 6.96 -7.40
N LYS A 62 4.05 7.85 -7.26
CA LYS A 62 4.52 8.70 -8.37
C LYS A 62 5.29 7.92 -9.43
N ALA A 63 6.00 6.88 -9.02
CA ALA A 63 6.75 6.02 -9.94
C ALA A 63 5.84 5.14 -10.82
N HIS A 64 4.59 4.91 -10.39
CA HIS A 64 3.64 4.09 -11.11
C HIS A 64 2.49 4.97 -11.63
N SER A 65 2.35 5.07 -12.95
CA SER A 65 1.30 5.85 -13.63
C SER A 65 -0.08 5.19 -13.46
N CYS A 66 -0.61 5.12 -12.24
CA CYS A 66 -1.82 4.37 -11.92
C CYS A 66 -3.09 5.20 -12.09
N SER A 67 -4.10 4.60 -12.73
CA SER A 67 -5.34 5.28 -13.18
C SER A 67 -6.50 5.21 -12.18
N THR A 68 -6.39 4.41 -11.11
CA THR A 68 -7.50 4.23 -10.18
C THR A 68 -7.76 5.47 -9.32
N PRO A 69 -9.04 5.76 -9.00
CA PRO A 69 -9.40 6.91 -8.18
C PRO A 69 -8.82 6.81 -6.76
N GLN A 70 -8.72 5.61 -6.18
CA GLN A 70 -8.17 5.44 -4.83
C GLN A 70 -6.68 5.82 -4.75
N VAL A 71 -5.89 5.43 -5.76
CA VAL A 71 -4.46 5.77 -5.82
C VAL A 71 -4.26 7.27 -6.01
N ARG A 72 -5.05 7.92 -6.88
CA ARG A 72 -4.99 9.38 -7.08
C ARG A 72 -5.35 10.14 -5.81
N PHE A 73 -6.37 9.69 -5.08
CA PHE A 73 -6.74 10.28 -3.80
C PHE A 73 -5.62 10.15 -2.77
N LEU A 74 -5.05 8.95 -2.62
CA LEU A 74 -3.96 8.72 -1.66
C LEU A 74 -2.70 9.52 -2.01
N LEU A 75 -2.37 9.63 -3.30
CA LEU A 75 -1.26 10.46 -3.79
C LEU A 75 -1.49 11.93 -3.45
N ALA A 76 -2.67 12.47 -3.75
CA ALA A 76 -3.02 13.85 -3.41
C ALA A 76 -2.94 14.10 -1.90
N LYS A 77 -3.41 13.16 -1.08
CA LYS A 77 -3.31 13.24 0.38
C LYS A 77 -1.85 13.28 0.85
N CYS A 78 -0.99 12.42 0.28
CA CYS A 78 0.44 12.44 0.57
C CYS A 78 1.09 13.77 0.15
N CYS A 79 0.70 14.36 -0.99
CA CYS A 79 1.20 15.65 -1.43
C CYS A 79 0.90 16.76 -0.42
N VAL A 80 -0.32 16.80 0.13
CA VAL A 80 -0.75 17.80 1.11
C VAL A 80 -0.04 17.64 2.46
N GLU A 81 0.29 16.41 2.86
CA GLU A 81 1.06 16.19 4.10
C GLU A 81 2.56 16.48 3.96
N LEU A 82 3.09 16.46 2.74
CA LEU A 82 4.50 16.69 2.46
C LEU A 82 4.82 18.17 2.14
N SER A 83 3.79 19.02 1.96
CA SER A 83 3.93 20.47 1.77
C SER A 83 4.06 21.19 3.09
#